data_AF-A0AAV5A281-F1
#
_entry.id   AF-A0AAV5A281-F1
#
_cell.length_a   1.000
_cell.length_b   1.000
_cell.length_c   1.000
_cell.angle_alpha   90.00
_cell.angle_beta   90.00
_cell.angle_gamma   90.00
#
_symmetry.space_group_name_H-M   'P 1'
#
loop_
_entity.id
_entity.type
_entity.pdbx_description
1 polymer ?
#
loop_
_entity_poly.entity_id
_entity_poly.type
_entity_poly.pdbx_seq_one_letter_code
_entity_poly.pdbx_strand_id
1 'polypeptide(L)'
;MFSVTALEAMNPVVRSDVVVSAFLDSVGGYRHKTRRDVLLDILDVDLSWHMHAISDGERRRVQLVMGLMSEWDVLLLDEVTVDLDVLVRHDLLDFLKRENTDDNTRGSMLHAISLKWLKEDRQYRRQQEEAGNMSKSRGARRDQTVPSDSEIFYRKYDYAH
;
A
#
# COMPACT_ATOMS: atom_id res chain seq x y z
N MET A 1 -3.71 6.09 -13.09
CA MET A 1 -4.15 6.10 -11.67
C MET A 1 -4.69 4.72 -11.37
N PHE A 2 -3.87 3.84 -10.78
CA PHE A 2 -4.31 2.53 -10.33
C PHE A 2 -4.87 2.67 -8.91
N SER A 3 -6.17 2.40 -8.74
CA SER A 3 -6.82 2.35 -7.43
C SER A 3 -7.11 0.89 -7.10
N VAL A 4 -6.58 0.41 -5.97
CA VAL A 4 -6.75 -0.97 -5.49
C VAL A 4 -8.23 -1.30 -5.28
N THR A 5 -9.05 -0.31 -4.92
CA THR A 5 -10.51 -0.47 -4.71
C THR A 5 -11.27 -0.74 -6.01
N ALA A 6 -10.76 -0.30 -7.16
CA ALA A 6 -11.44 -0.50 -8.46
C ALA A 6 -11.42 -1.97 -8.92
N LEU A 7 -10.52 -2.79 -8.36
CA LEU A 7 -10.38 -4.21 -8.70
C LEU A 7 -11.41 -5.12 -8.00
N GLU A 8 -12.03 -4.66 -6.92
CA GLU A 8 -13.09 -5.40 -6.22
C GLU A 8 -14.40 -5.45 -7.02
N ALA A 9 -14.63 -4.47 -7.90
CA ALA A 9 -15.97 -4.21 -8.44
C ALA A 9 -16.33 -4.97 -9.73
N MET A 10 -15.39 -5.51 -10.52
CA MET A 10 -15.74 -6.06 -11.83
C MET A 10 -14.66 -7.03 -12.38
N ASN A 11 -14.68 -8.29 -11.96
CA ASN A 11 -14.19 -9.34 -12.85
C ASN A 11 -14.90 -10.70 -12.59
N PRO A 12 -15.77 -11.19 -13.50
CA PRO A 12 -16.43 -12.49 -13.36
C PRO A 12 -15.45 -13.68 -13.35
N VAL A 13 -14.17 -13.45 -13.70
CA VAL A 13 -13.08 -14.43 -13.61
C VAL A 13 -12.77 -14.86 -12.16
N VAL A 14 -13.02 -14.00 -11.17
CA VAL A 14 -12.75 -14.31 -9.74
C VAL A 14 -13.68 -15.41 -9.20
N ARG A 15 -14.75 -15.77 -9.93
CA ARG A 15 -15.70 -16.82 -9.53
C ARG A 15 -15.52 -18.16 -10.26
N SER A 16 -14.61 -18.23 -11.23
CA SER A 16 -14.31 -19.50 -11.92
C SER A 16 -13.15 -20.19 -11.22
N ASP A 17 -13.08 -21.52 -11.34
CA ASP A 17 -11.97 -22.32 -10.82
C ASP A 17 -10.70 -22.04 -11.64
N VAL A 18 -10.07 -20.90 -11.34
CA VAL A 18 -8.88 -20.39 -12.04
C VAL A 18 -7.71 -20.44 -11.09
N VAL A 19 -6.63 -21.05 -11.58
CA VAL A 19 -5.33 -21.09 -10.90
C VAL A 19 -4.65 -19.72 -10.99
N VAL A 20 -3.95 -19.28 -9.94
CA VAL A 20 -3.27 -17.97 -9.88
C VAL A 20 -2.34 -17.73 -11.07
N SER A 21 -1.60 -18.75 -11.52
CA SER A 21 -0.80 -18.67 -12.76
C SER A 21 -1.61 -18.24 -13.97
N ALA A 22 -2.71 -18.96 -14.27
CA ALA A 22 -3.60 -18.64 -15.38
C ALA A 22 -4.26 -17.26 -15.20
N PHE A 23 -4.61 -16.89 -13.97
CA PHE A 23 -5.13 -15.57 -13.66
C PHE A 23 -4.11 -14.48 -14.01
N LEU A 24 -2.89 -14.55 -13.46
CA LEU A 24 -1.83 -13.56 -13.71
C LEU A 24 -1.46 -13.49 -15.19
N ASP A 25 -1.40 -14.62 -15.89
CA ASP A 25 -1.13 -14.63 -17.33
C ASP A 25 -2.26 -13.96 -18.13
N SER A 26 -3.52 -14.14 -17.73
CA SER A 26 -4.68 -13.49 -18.37
C SER A 26 -4.66 -11.96 -18.30
N VAL A 27 -4.08 -11.41 -17.23
CA VAL A 27 -3.92 -9.96 -17.01
C VAL A 27 -2.59 -9.42 -17.50
N GLY A 28 -1.81 -10.22 -18.24
CA GLY A 28 -0.57 -9.80 -18.89
C GLY A 28 0.72 -10.14 -18.14
N GLY A 29 0.67 -11.01 -17.13
CA GLY A 29 1.82 -11.41 -16.31
C GLY A 29 2.99 -12.00 -17.11
N TYR A 30 2.72 -12.59 -18.28
CA TYR A 30 3.75 -13.09 -19.20
C TYR A 30 4.69 -12.00 -19.73
N ARG A 31 4.23 -10.73 -19.80
CA ARG A 31 5.04 -9.59 -20.29
C ARG A 31 6.03 -9.10 -19.26
N HIS A 32 5.75 -9.32 -17.99
CA HIS A 32 6.52 -8.78 -16.87
C HIS A 32 7.08 -9.89 -15.99
N LYS A 33 7.51 -11.00 -16.60
CA LYS A 33 7.91 -12.24 -15.90
C LYS A 33 8.93 -12.00 -14.79
N THR A 34 10.00 -11.26 -15.06
CA THR A 34 11.04 -10.97 -14.06
C THR A 34 10.50 -10.22 -12.84
N ARG A 35 9.72 -9.16 -13.08
CA ARG A 35 9.13 -8.33 -12.02
C ARG A 35 8.06 -9.11 -11.24
N ARG A 36 7.22 -9.85 -11.95
CA ARG A 36 6.22 -10.76 -11.38
C ARG A 36 6.88 -11.77 -10.45
N ASP A 37 7.94 -12.44 -10.89
CA ASP A 37 8.59 -13.51 -10.12
C ASP A 37 9.22 -12.96 -8.82
N VAL A 38 9.79 -11.75 -8.84
CA VAL A 38 10.24 -11.05 -7.61
C VAL A 38 9.08 -10.74 -6.67
N LEU A 39 7.95 -10.27 -7.20
CA LEU A 39 6.77 -9.96 -6.39
C LEU A 39 6.09 -11.19 -5.81
N LEU A 40 6.08 -12.32 -6.54
CA LEU A 40 5.59 -13.60 -6.06
C LEU A 40 6.39 -14.08 -4.85
N ASP A 41 7.71 -13.90 -4.87
CA ASP A 41 8.61 -14.23 -3.76
C ASP A 41 8.38 -13.32 -2.54
N ILE A 42 8.37 -11.99 -2.75
CA ILE A 42 8.16 -11.01 -1.67
C ILE A 42 6.81 -11.18 -0.99
N LEU A 43 5.75 -11.35 -1.78
CA LEU A 43 4.39 -11.47 -1.28
C LEU A 43 4.03 -12.91 -0.91
N ASP A 44 4.93 -13.86 -1.06
CA ASP A 44 4.72 -15.27 -0.75
C ASP A 44 3.42 -15.79 -1.41
N VAL A 45 3.33 -15.62 -2.72
CA VAL A 45 2.17 -16.02 -3.53
C VAL A 45 2.51 -17.27 -4.33
N ASP A 46 1.75 -18.34 -4.10
CA ASP A 46 1.90 -19.57 -4.86
C ASP A 46 1.07 -19.52 -6.16
N LEU A 47 1.73 -19.84 -7.27
CA LEU A 47 1.11 -19.92 -8.60
C LEU A 47 0.14 -21.09 -8.77
N SER A 48 0.21 -22.11 -7.92
CA SER A 48 -0.68 -23.28 -7.91
C SER A 48 -1.98 -23.06 -7.14
N TRP A 49 -2.10 -21.96 -6.40
CA TRP A 49 -3.32 -21.62 -5.68
C TRP A 49 -4.51 -21.44 -6.62
N HIS A 50 -5.69 -21.80 -6.13
CA HIS A 50 -6.94 -21.58 -6.82
C HIS A 50 -7.64 -20.36 -6.24
N MET A 51 -8.03 -19.40 -7.08
CA MET A 51 -8.61 -18.11 -6.66
C MET A 51 -9.86 -18.23 -5.78
N HIS A 52 -10.59 -19.34 -5.92
CA HIS A 52 -11.79 -19.66 -5.14
C HIS A 52 -11.49 -20.28 -3.76
N ALA A 53 -10.27 -20.80 -3.55
CA ALA A 53 -9.87 -21.57 -2.37
C ALA A 53 -8.93 -20.80 -1.43
N ILE A 54 -8.44 -19.63 -1.84
CA ILE A 54 -7.56 -18.77 -1.03
C ILE A 54 -8.36 -17.86 -0.08
N SER A 55 -7.73 -17.52 1.04
CA SER A 55 -8.19 -16.51 2.00
C SER A 55 -8.21 -15.10 1.42
N ASP A 56 -8.92 -14.18 2.06
CA ASP A 56 -8.96 -12.78 1.62
C ASP A 56 -7.58 -12.11 1.67
N GLY A 57 -6.74 -12.47 2.65
CA GLY A 57 -5.36 -12.00 2.73
C GLY A 57 -4.50 -12.49 1.56
N GLU A 58 -4.56 -13.78 1.23
CA GLU A 58 -3.90 -14.34 0.05
C GLU A 58 -4.42 -13.72 -1.25
N ARG A 59 -5.74 -13.51 -1.36
CA ARG A 59 -6.34 -12.84 -2.51
C ARG A 59 -5.82 -11.40 -2.66
N ARG A 60 -5.70 -10.66 -1.56
CA ARG A 60 -5.11 -9.31 -1.57
C ARG A 60 -3.65 -9.33 -2.01
N ARG A 61 -2.87 -10.31 -1.57
CA ARG A 61 -1.47 -10.52 -2.03
C ARG A 61 -1.40 -10.78 -3.54
N VAL A 62 -2.27 -11.63 -4.09
CA VAL A 62 -2.38 -11.86 -5.56
C VAL A 62 -2.76 -10.57 -6.31
N GLN A 63 -3.69 -9.78 -5.76
CA GLN A 63 -4.07 -8.49 -6.35
C GLN A 63 -2.92 -7.48 -6.34
N LEU A 64 -2.10 -7.47 -5.27
CA LEU A 64 -0.90 -6.65 -5.20
C LEU A 64 0.12 -7.08 -6.25
N VAL A 65 0.38 -8.39 -6.43
CA VAL A 65 1.26 -8.88 -7.51
C VAL A 65 0.75 -8.40 -8.87
N MET A 66 -0.54 -8.56 -9.14
CA MET A 66 -1.16 -8.12 -10.39
C MET A 66 -1.02 -6.61 -10.62
N GLY A 67 -1.24 -5.79 -9.59
CA GLY A 67 -1.10 -4.34 -9.68
C GLY A 67 0.35 -3.88 -9.82
N LEU A 68 1.28 -4.60 -9.19
CA LEU A 68 2.69 -4.23 -9.09
C LEU A 68 3.61 -4.89 -10.14
N MET A 69 3.10 -5.83 -10.94
CA MET A 69 3.88 -6.44 -12.02
C MET A 69 3.96 -5.55 -13.26
N SER A 70 3.03 -4.61 -13.45
CA SER A 70 3.05 -3.66 -14.59
C SER A 70 3.81 -2.38 -14.20
N GLU A 71 4.30 -1.59 -15.15
CA GLU A 71 4.87 -0.28 -14.83
C GLU A 71 3.79 0.72 -14.40
N TRP A 72 4.11 1.62 -13.45
CA TRP A 72 3.21 2.70 -13.00
C TRP A 72 3.90 4.06 -13.03
N ASP A 73 3.20 5.05 -13.57
CA ASP A 73 3.59 6.46 -13.38
C ASP A 73 3.19 6.98 -11.99
N VAL A 74 2.03 6.53 -11.49
CA VAL A 74 1.46 6.92 -10.20
C VAL A 74 0.73 5.73 -9.58
N LEU A 75 1.20 5.34 -8.40
CA LEU A 75 0.65 4.25 -7.60
C LEU A 75 0.05 4.81 -6.31
N LEU A 76 -1.23 4.49 -6.06
CA LEU A 76 -1.92 4.83 -4.81
C LEU A 76 -2.17 3.55 -4.02
N LEU A 77 -1.57 3.47 -2.85
CA LEU A 77 -1.68 2.33 -1.94
C LEU A 77 -2.38 2.82 -0.67
N ASP A 78 -3.63 2.42 -0.48
CA ASP A 78 -4.39 2.73 0.73
C ASP A 78 -4.68 1.43 1.49
N GLU A 79 -4.31 1.39 2.77
CA GLU A 79 -4.47 0.24 3.68
C GLU A 79 -3.94 -1.13 3.17
N VAL A 80 -3.11 -1.14 2.13
CA VAL A 80 -2.62 -2.39 1.50
C VAL A 80 -1.69 -3.20 2.41
N THR A 81 -1.14 -2.57 3.45
CA THR A 81 -0.20 -3.20 4.37
C THR A 81 -0.86 -3.82 5.59
N VAL A 82 -2.15 -3.58 5.82
CA VAL A 82 -2.87 -4.01 7.04
C VAL A 82 -2.86 -5.53 7.18
N ASP A 83 -3.09 -6.24 6.08
CA ASP A 83 -3.17 -7.71 6.06
C ASP A 83 -1.84 -8.39 5.69
N LEU A 84 -0.74 -7.63 5.68
CA LEU A 84 0.61 -8.18 5.46
C LEU A 84 1.34 -8.34 6.78
N ASP A 85 2.00 -9.50 6.93
CA ASP A 85 2.96 -9.75 8.01
C ASP A 85 4.08 -8.68 8.00
N VAL A 86 4.69 -8.45 9.16
CA VAL A 86 5.74 -7.43 9.34
C VAL A 86 6.91 -7.63 8.38
N LEU A 87 7.33 -8.88 8.13
CA LEU A 87 8.43 -9.17 7.21
C LEU A 87 8.05 -8.90 5.76
N VAL A 88 6.92 -9.43 5.30
CA VAL A 88 6.39 -9.21 3.94
C VAL A 88 6.17 -7.71 3.68
N ARG A 89 5.65 -6.98 4.67
CA ARG A 89 5.47 -5.53 4.59
C ARG A 89 6.80 -4.80 4.43
N HIS A 90 7.81 -5.17 5.20
CA HIS A 90 9.15 -4.59 5.09
C HIS A 90 9.72 -4.79 3.68
N ASP A 91 9.68 -6.02 3.18
CA ASP A 91 10.26 -6.37 1.88
C ASP A 91 9.51 -5.72 0.72
N LEU A 92 8.18 -5.62 0.81
CA LEU A 92 7.37 -4.87 -0.14
C LEU A 92 7.75 -3.39 -0.16
N LEU A 93 7.90 -2.76 1.01
CA LEU A 93 8.29 -1.35 1.10
C LEU A 93 9.71 -1.11 0.55
N ASP A 94 10.63 -2.03 0.79
CA ASP A 94 11.99 -1.93 0.25
C ASP A 94 12.02 -2.11 -1.27
N PHE A 95 11.22 -3.02 -1.82
CA PHE A 95 11.01 -3.12 -3.26
C PHE A 95 10.49 -1.80 -3.84
N LEU A 96 9.44 -1.22 -3.24
CA LEU A 96 8.88 0.06 -3.71
C LEU A 96 9.91 1.20 -3.62
N LYS A 97 10.76 1.25 -2.59
CA LYS A 97 11.82 2.27 -2.49
C LYS A 97 12.86 2.13 -3.60
N ARG A 98 13.28 0.90 -3.91
CA ARG A 98 14.25 0.63 -4.99
C ARG A 98 13.68 1.07 -6.33
N GLU A 99 12.45 0.68 -6.63
CA GLU A 99 11.72 1.09 -7.83
C GLU A 99 11.61 2.61 -7.98
N ASN A 100 11.40 3.35 -6.88
CA ASN A 100 11.38 4.82 -6.92
C ASN A 100 12.77 5.46 -7.09
N THR A 101 13.85 4.75 -6.73
CA THR A 101 15.22 5.28 -6.73
C THR A 101 15.96 4.96 -8.01
N ASP A 102 15.69 3.79 -8.61
CA ASP A 102 16.39 3.29 -9.79
C ASP A 102 15.90 3.95 -11.10
N ASP A 103 14.77 4.66 -11.06
CA ASP A 103 14.16 5.20 -12.27
C ASP A 103 14.73 6.58 -12.65
N ASN A 104 15.80 6.57 -13.45
CA ASN A 104 16.38 7.71 -14.15
C ASN A 104 15.45 8.28 -15.26
N THR A 105 14.15 7.94 -15.30
CA THR A 105 13.22 8.52 -16.28
C THR A 105 11.80 8.62 -15.71
N ARG A 106 11.33 9.86 -15.54
CA ARG A 106 9.92 10.30 -15.38
C ARG A 106 9.22 10.14 -14.02
N GLY A 107 9.39 9.05 -13.26
CA GLY A 107 8.79 8.93 -11.91
C GLY A 107 9.31 9.98 -10.91
N SER A 108 10.58 10.38 -11.09
CA SER A 108 11.27 11.32 -10.20
C SER A 108 10.73 12.75 -10.26
N MET A 109 10.19 13.24 -11.39
CA MET A 109 9.88 14.68 -11.50
C MET A 109 8.64 15.09 -10.71
N LEU A 110 7.51 14.37 -10.88
CA LEU A 110 6.30 14.65 -10.11
C LEU A 110 6.48 14.29 -8.64
N HIS A 111 7.18 13.20 -8.33
CA HIS A 111 7.51 12.82 -6.96
C HIS A 111 8.41 13.85 -6.29
N ALA A 112 9.47 14.30 -6.95
CA ALA A 112 10.37 15.33 -6.44
C ALA A 112 9.67 16.68 -6.32
N ILE A 113 8.82 17.08 -7.27
CA ILE A 113 8.01 18.30 -7.18
C ILE A 113 7.04 18.20 -6.00
N SER A 114 6.34 17.08 -5.84
CA SER A 114 5.39 16.85 -4.75
C SER A 114 6.09 16.84 -3.39
N LEU A 115 7.23 16.16 -3.28
CA LEU A 115 8.06 16.17 -2.08
C LEU A 115 8.64 17.55 -1.78
N LYS A 116 9.08 18.28 -2.81
CA LYS A 116 9.56 19.66 -2.67
C LYS A 116 8.44 20.54 -2.14
N TRP A 117 7.26 20.46 -2.73
CA TRP A 117 6.08 21.22 -2.31
C TRP A 117 5.65 20.87 -0.89
N LEU A 118 5.60 19.58 -0.52
CA LEU A 118 5.30 19.13 0.85
C LEU A 118 6.36 19.60 1.86
N LYS A 119 7.64 19.66 1.47
CA LYS A 119 8.71 20.19 2.31
C LYS A 119 8.57 21.71 2.49
N GLU A 120 8.32 22.44 1.41
CA GLU A 120 8.11 23.90 1.42
C GLU A 120 6.87 24.27 2.22
N ASP A 121 5.76 23.58 2.02
CA ASP A 121 4.51 23.76 2.78
C ASP A 121 4.73 23.48 4.28
N ARG A 122 5.48 22.42 4.63
CA ARG A 122 5.84 22.15 6.04
C ARG A 122 6.72 23.25 6.63
N GLN A 123 7.67 23.80 5.87
CA GLN A 123 8.53 24.90 6.31
C GLN A 123 7.74 26.19 6.50
N TYR A 124 6.89 26.53 5.53
CA TYR A 124 5.99 27.68 5.60
C TYR A 124 5.10 27.61 6.84
N ARG A 125 4.54 26.43 7.14
CA ARG A 125 3.74 26.23 8.36
C ARG A 125 4.55 26.41 9.64
N ARG A 126 5.78 25.88 9.73
CA ARG A 126 6.64 26.12 10.90
C ARG A 126 6.90 27.59 11.12
N GLN A 127 7.20 28.33 10.04
CA GLN A 127 7.41 29.78 10.12
C GLN A 127 6.16 30.51 10.61
N GLN A 128 4.95 30.09 10.19
CA GLN A 128 3.69 30.68 10.67
C GLN A 128 3.35 30.30 12.11
N GLU A 129 3.74 29.11 12.58
CA GLU A 129 3.65 28.70 13.98
C GLU A 129 4.64 29.48 14.86
N GLU A 130 5.90 29.64 14.42
CA GLU A 130 6.94 30.44 15.09
C GLU A 130 6.60 31.94 15.14
N ALA A 131 5.99 32.46 14.07
CA ALA A 131 5.50 33.83 14.01
C ALA A 131 4.20 34.06 14.81
N GLY A 132 3.61 33.01 15.40
CA GLY A 132 2.39 33.10 16.21
C GLY A 132 1.11 33.38 15.42
N ASN A 133 1.14 33.25 14.09
CA ASN A 133 0.01 33.58 13.19
C ASN A 133 -1.02 32.46 13.05
N MET A 134 -0.80 31.29 13.66
CA MET A 134 -1.64 30.09 13.51
C MET A 134 -2.29 29.69 14.84
N SER A 135 -3.63 29.76 14.90
CA SER A 135 -4.44 29.43 16.10
C SER A 135 -4.52 27.92 16.41
N LYS A 136 -4.17 27.03 15.48
CA LYS A 136 -4.28 25.57 15.65
C LYS A 136 -3.03 24.86 15.13
N SER A 137 -2.22 24.32 16.05
CA SER A 137 -1.22 23.31 15.68
C SER A 137 -1.95 22.02 15.30
N ARG A 138 -1.72 21.57 14.06
CA ARG A 138 -2.25 20.29 13.56
C ARG A 138 -1.09 19.36 13.27
N GLY A 139 -1.10 18.23 13.97
CA GLY A 139 -0.10 17.17 13.96
C GLY A 139 -0.36 16.26 15.16
N ALA A 140 0.28 15.09 15.21
CA ALA A 140 0.21 14.25 16.40
C ALA A 140 0.68 15.07 17.61
N ARG A 141 -0.22 15.28 18.58
CA ARG A 141 0.08 16.02 19.82
C ARG A 141 1.16 15.26 20.57
N ARG A 142 2.38 15.80 20.58
CA ARG A 142 3.55 15.15 21.21
C ARG A 142 3.53 15.20 22.74
N ASP A 143 2.67 16.03 23.32
CA ASP A 143 2.64 16.34 24.75
C ASP A 143 1.27 16.11 25.41
N GLN A 144 0.49 15.19 24.85
CA GLN A 144 -0.56 14.54 25.63
C GLN A 144 -0.09 13.10 25.79
N THR A 145 -0.08 12.59 27.02
CA THR A 145 -0.23 11.15 27.25
C THR A 145 -1.57 10.76 26.62
N VAL A 146 -1.56 10.52 25.31
CA VAL A 146 -2.70 9.99 24.58
C VAL A 146 -2.91 8.61 25.18
N PRO A 147 -4.03 8.35 25.87
CA PRO A 147 -4.35 6.97 26.25
C PRO A 147 -4.33 6.20 24.93
N SER A 148 -3.52 5.14 24.86
CA SER A 148 -3.46 4.30 23.68
C SER A 148 -4.89 3.97 23.28
N ASP A 149 -5.26 4.14 22.01
CA ASP A 149 -6.65 3.93 21.55
C ASP A 149 -7.20 2.55 21.98
N SER A 150 -6.32 1.59 22.25
CA SER A 150 -6.63 0.32 22.90
C SER A 150 -7.23 0.47 24.32
N GLU A 151 -6.72 1.32 25.21
CA GLU A 151 -7.29 1.55 26.56
C GLU A 151 -8.71 2.11 26.51
N ILE A 152 -8.99 3.02 25.57
CA ILE A 152 -10.33 3.58 25.37
C ILE A 152 -11.27 2.52 24.79
N PHE A 153 -10.76 1.67 23.89
CA PHE A 153 -11.51 0.57 23.30
C PHE A 153 -11.89 -0.49 24.34
N TYR A 154 -10.96 -0.90 25.21
CA TYR A 154 -11.23 -1.91 26.25
C TYR A 154 -12.12 -1.42 27.39
N ARG A 155 -12.08 -0.13 27.74
CA ARG A 155 -12.97 0.44 28.77
C ARG A 155 -14.46 0.38 28.40
N LYS A 156 -14.77 0.27 27.11
CA LYS A 156 -16.16 0.20 26.61
C LYS A 156 -16.76 -1.21 26.70
N TYR A 157 -15.92 -2.23 26.89
CA TYR A 157 -16.30 -3.64 26.98
C TYR A 157 -15.97 -4.24 28.36
N ASP A 158 -15.99 -3.43 29.41
CA ASP A 158 -15.83 -3.91 30.77
C ASP A 158 -17.07 -4.75 31.14
N TYR A 159 -16.97 -6.07 30.98
CA TYR A 159 -18.00 -7.06 31.34
C TYR A 159 -18.04 -7.30 32.86
N ALA A 160 -18.02 -6.23 33.64
CA ALA A 160 -18.20 -6.27 35.09
C ALA A 160 -19.65 -5.94 35.46
N HIS A 161 -20.57 -6.82 35.04
CA HIS A 161 -21.94 -6.92 35.58
C HIS A 161 -22.26 -8.39 35.82
#